data_AF-M5C8Y6-F1
#
_entry.id   AF-M5C8Y6-F1
#
_cell.length_a   1.000
_cell.length_b   1.000
_cell.length_c   1.000
_cell.angle_alpha   90.00
_cell.angle_beta   90.00
_cell.angle_gamma   90.00
#
_symmetry.space_group_name_H-M   'P 1'
#
loop_
_entity.id
_entity.type
_entity.pdbx_description
1 polymer ?
#
loop_
_entity_poly.entity_id
_entity_poly.type
_entity_poly.pdbx_seq_one_letter_code
_entity_poly.pdbx_strand_id
1 'polypeptide(L)'
;MSAPAPSKAVADAQKAGAPTVDLSNLPDVSDIRPETITDNVNKINSKCPDERMKFVLSRLTHHIHEFVRETSLTTEEWMAGIQFLTATGQTCTDIRQEFILLSDVFGVSALVDAIDHPKVGNSTEATVLGPFFTEDAHDIQHGESIASENKGDYLYVSGKVVGSKGEPVANAIVDTWETDDQG
;
A
#
# COMPACT_ATOMS: atom_id res chain seq x y z
N MET A 1 25.91 13.07 36.67
CA MET A 1 26.48 13.75 35.48
C MET A 1 25.30 14.28 34.68
N SER A 2 25.30 15.56 34.29
CA SER A 2 24.24 16.14 33.46
C SER A 2 24.22 15.44 32.10
N ALA A 3 23.03 15.17 31.55
CA ALA A 3 22.91 14.68 30.18
C ALA A 3 23.61 15.66 29.21
N PRO A 4 24.34 15.16 28.20
CA PRO A 4 24.96 16.01 27.19
C PRO A 4 23.90 16.85 26.47
N ALA A 5 24.23 18.10 26.16
CA ALA A 5 23.35 18.98 25.40
C ALA A 5 23.02 18.36 24.02
N PRO A 6 21.79 18.51 23.51
CA PRO A 6 21.41 17.98 22.20
C PRO A 6 22.27 18.59 21.10
N SER A 7 22.56 17.79 20.06
CA SER A 7 23.28 18.29 18.89
C SER A 7 22.47 19.39 18.17
N LYS A 8 23.15 20.20 17.35
CA LYS A 8 22.49 21.23 16.53
C LYS A 8 21.32 20.65 15.71
N ALA A 9 21.53 19.47 15.10
CA ALA A 9 20.50 18.79 14.31
C ALA A 9 19.27 18.40 15.15
N VAL A 10 19.47 17.90 16.38
CA VAL A 10 18.36 17.57 17.30
C VAL A 10 17.60 18.84 17.71
N ALA A 11 18.32 19.92 18.01
CA ALA A 11 17.71 21.19 18.36
C ALA A 11 16.90 21.80 17.19
N ASP A 12 17.41 21.71 15.97
CA ASP A 12 16.71 22.21 14.78
C ASP A 12 15.48 21.35 14.44
N ALA A 13 15.56 20.03 14.60
CA ALA A 13 14.41 19.13 14.43
C ALA A 13 13.31 19.40 15.47
N GLN A 14 13.67 19.63 16.73
CA GLN A 14 12.72 19.99 17.79
C GLN A 14 12.03 21.34 17.50
N LYS A 15 12.77 22.33 16.99
CA LYS A 15 12.17 23.60 16.53
C LYS A 15 11.20 23.42 15.37
N ALA A 16 11.43 22.43 14.52
CA ALA A 16 10.53 22.07 13.43
C ALA A 16 9.33 21.19 13.86
N GLY A 17 9.16 20.93 15.16
CA GLY A 17 8.03 20.18 15.72
C GLY A 17 8.27 18.68 15.92
N ALA A 18 9.51 18.20 15.77
CA ALA A 18 9.83 16.82 16.07
C ALA A 18 9.67 16.53 17.58
N PRO A 19 9.16 15.33 17.95
CA PRO A 19 9.00 14.96 19.36
C PRO A 19 10.36 14.87 20.07
N THR A 20 10.37 15.26 21.35
CA THR A 20 11.55 15.09 22.20
C THR A 20 11.72 13.61 22.56
N VAL A 21 12.85 13.01 22.17
CA VAL A 21 13.20 11.63 22.51
C VAL A 21 14.09 11.61 23.74
N ASP A 22 13.68 10.86 24.77
CA ASP A 22 14.53 10.58 25.93
C ASP A 22 15.58 9.52 25.55
N LEU A 23 16.79 10.00 25.29
CA LEU A 23 17.93 9.16 24.91
C LEU A 23 18.38 8.21 26.02
N SER A 24 18.10 8.53 27.30
CA SER A 24 18.52 7.69 28.43
C SER A 24 17.74 6.37 28.52
N ASN A 25 16.61 6.30 27.81
CA ASN A 25 15.72 5.15 27.79
C ASN A 25 15.85 4.35 26.47
N LEU A 26 16.82 4.64 25.61
CA LEU A 26 17.03 3.87 24.38
C LEU A 26 17.81 2.57 24.65
N PRO A 27 17.48 1.48 23.94
CA PRO A 27 18.25 0.25 24.04
C PRO A 27 19.67 0.45 23.50
N ASP A 28 20.64 -0.29 24.03
CA ASP A 28 21.99 -0.33 23.46
C ASP A 28 21.98 -1.05 22.11
N VAL A 29 22.39 -0.32 21.08
CA VAL A 29 22.46 -0.73 19.67
C VAL A 29 23.82 -0.40 19.05
N SER A 30 24.85 -0.27 19.89
CA SER A 30 26.20 0.12 19.47
C SER A 30 26.90 -0.89 18.56
N ASP A 31 26.53 -2.17 18.64
CA ASP A 31 27.01 -3.22 17.74
C ASP A 31 26.29 -3.15 16.38
N ILE A 32 26.97 -2.61 15.37
CA ILE A 32 26.42 -2.36 14.02
C ILE A 32 26.93 -3.36 12.96
N ARG A 33 27.37 -4.53 13.38
CA ARG A 33 27.74 -5.58 12.41
C ARG A 33 26.51 -5.98 11.58
N PRO A 34 26.67 -6.39 10.32
CA PRO A 34 25.54 -6.75 9.46
C PRO A 34 24.53 -7.65 10.18
N GLU A 35 24.98 -8.68 10.89
CA GLU A 35 24.15 -9.65 11.61
C GLU A 35 23.32 -9.06 12.77
N THR A 36 23.69 -7.91 13.35
CA THR A 36 23.01 -7.33 14.52
C THR A 36 22.05 -6.20 14.18
N ILE A 37 22.16 -5.61 12.98
CA ILE A 37 21.37 -4.44 12.58
C ILE A 37 19.86 -4.70 12.64
N THR A 38 19.37 -5.86 12.17
CA THR A 38 17.93 -6.19 12.19
C THR A 38 17.37 -6.19 13.62
N ASP A 39 18.07 -6.84 14.54
CA ASP A 39 17.64 -6.91 15.94
C ASP A 39 17.71 -5.54 16.61
N ASN A 40 18.70 -4.73 16.28
CA ASN A 40 18.83 -3.37 16.81
C ASN A 40 17.69 -2.46 16.34
N VAL A 41 17.30 -2.52 15.06
CA VAL A 41 16.13 -1.77 14.56
C VAL A 41 14.85 -2.22 15.26
N ASN A 42 14.66 -3.52 15.46
CA ASN A 42 13.52 -4.05 16.20
C ASN A 42 13.51 -3.60 17.67
N LYS A 43 14.68 -3.57 18.34
CA LYS A 43 14.81 -3.06 19.71
C LYS A 43 14.43 -1.59 19.80
N ILE A 44 14.89 -0.75 18.89
CA ILE A 44 14.54 0.69 18.86
C ILE A 44 13.03 0.87 18.72
N ASN A 45 12.41 0.11 17.82
CA ASN A 45 10.97 0.21 17.54
C ASN A 45 10.07 -0.54 18.55
N SER A 46 10.64 -1.23 19.53
CA SER A 46 9.91 -2.04 20.51
C SER A 46 8.91 -1.25 21.38
N LYS A 47 9.06 0.07 21.45
CA LYS A 47 8.19 0.99 22.21
C LYS A 47 6.93 1.42 21.46
N CYS A 48 6.70 0.93 20.25
CA CYS A 48 5.44 1.16 19.55
C CYS A 48 4.27 0.62 20.41
N PRO A 49 3.31 1.48 20.84
CA PRO A 49 2.23 1.06 21.74
C PRO A 49 1.16 0.22 21.05
N ASP A 50 1.08 0.30 19.72
CA ASP A 50 0.20 -0.55 18.91
C ASP A 50 0.92 -1.88 18.62
N GLU A 51 0.49 -2.93 19.30
CA GLU A 51 1.05 -4.28 19.16
C GLU A 51 0.95 -4.83 17.72
N ARG A 52 -0.13 -4.51 16.99
CA ARG A 52 -0.32 -4.96 15.61
C ARG A 52 0.64 -4.23 14.68
N MET A 53 0.74 -2.91 14.80
CA MET A 53 1.69 -2.12 14.02
C MET A 53 3.13 -2.54 14.30
N LYS A 54 3.48 -2.76 15.58
CA LYS A 54 4.81 -3.25 16.00
C LYS A 54 5.14 -4.59 15.33
N PHE A 55 4.19 -5.52 15.32
CA PHE A 55 4.37 -6.80 14.63
C PHE A 55 4.60 -6.62 13.12
N VAL A 56 3.76 -5.84 12.45
CA VAL A 56 3.85 -5.61 10.99
C VAL A 56 5.19 -4.95 10.63
N LEU A 57 5.59 -3.88 11.33
CA LEU A 57 6.85 -3.19 11.08
C LEU A 57 8.08 -4.06 11.38
N SER A 58 8.01 -4.91 12.42
CA SER A 58 9.08 -5.84 12.72
C SER A 58 9.27 -6.89 11.61
N ARG A 59 8.17 -7.45 11.10
CA ARG A 59 8.22 -8.37 9.96
C ARG A 59 8.70 -7.69 8.68
N LEU A 60 8.22 -6.47 8.40
CA LEU A 60 8.68 -5.69 7.26
C LEU A 60 10.19 -5.42 7.31
N THR A 61 10.68 -4.96 8.47
CA THR A 61 12.12 -4.72 8.70
C THR A 61 12.93 -5.98 8.43
N HIS A 62 12.48 -7.12 8.95
CA HIS A 62 13.13 -8.40 8.72
C HIS A 62 13.20 -8.73 7.22
N HIS A 63 12.08 -8.69 6.49
CA HIS A 63 12.06 -9.04 5.07
C HIS A 63 12.85 -8.08 4.18
N ILE A 64 12.85 -6.77 4.47
CA ILE A 64 13.69 -5.79 3.76
C ILE A 64 15.18 -6.09 4.00
N HIS A 65 15.58 -6.36 5.24
CA HIS A 65 16.98 -6.67 5.54
C HIS A 65 17.43 -7.99 4.92
N GLU A 66 16.56 -9.02 4.90
CA GLU A 66 16.87 -10.27 4.20
C GLU A 66 17.02 -10.04 2.69
N PHE A 67 16.16 -9.24 2.05
CA PHE A 67 16.33 -8.88 0.64
C PHE A 67 17.68 -8.19 0.37
N VAL A 68 18.09 -7.25 1.23
CA VAL A 68 19.39 -6.56 1.12
C VAL A 68 20.56 -7.56 1.24
N ARG A 69 20.49 -8.51 2.17
CA ARG A 69 21.53 -9.54 2.35
C ARG A 69 21.57 -10.52 1.20
N GLU A 70 20.42 -11.04 0.80
CA GLU A 70 20.26 -12.04 -0.26
C GLU A 70 20.82 -11.52 -1.59
N THR A 71 20.55 -10.25 -1.90
CA THR A 71 21.02 -9.60 -3.12
C THR A 71 22.43 -9.03 -3.02
N SER A 72 23.00 -8.94 -1.81
CA SER A 72 24.24 -8.20 -1.55
C SER A 72 24.18 -6.76 -2.09
N LEU A 73 23.04 -6.09 -1.84
CA LEU A 73 22.69 -4.80 -2.44
C LEU A 73 23.82 -3.77 -2.29
N THR A 74 24.29 -3.22 -3.41
CA THR A 74 25.36 -2.23 -3.42
C THR A 74 24.85 -0.84 -3.06
N THR A 75 25.76 0.07 -2.69
CA THR A 75 25.39 1.47 -2.42
C THR A 75 24.80 2.17 -3.65
N GLU A 76 25.25 1.82 -4.86
CA GLU A 76 24.75 2.39 -6.10
C GLU A 76 23.31 1.94 -6.39
N GLU A 77 23.04 0.63 -6.29
CA GLU A 77 21.68 0.08 -6.45
C GLU A 77 20.73 0.58 -5.38
N TRP A 78 21.19 0.67 -4.12
CA TRP A 78 20.43 1.27 -3.04
C TRP A 78 20.05 2.72 -3.36
N MET A 79 21.00 3.54 -3.81
CA MET A 79 20.74 4.94 -4.18
C MET A 79 19.76 5.03 -5.36
N ALA A 80 19.89 4.16 -6.36
CA ALA A 80 18.93 4.08 -7.46
C ALA A 80 17.51 3.74 -6.96
N GLY A 81 17.37 2.80 -6.03
CA GLY A 81 16.09 2.48 -5.38
C GLY A 81 15.50 3.66 -4.61
N ILE A 82 16.33 4.42 -3.88
CA ILE A 82 15.89 5.65 -3.18
C ILE A 82 15.41 6.71 -4.18
N GLN A 83 16.12 6.89 -5.29
CA GLN A 83 15.71 7.83 -6.35
C GLN A 83 14.41 7.40 -7.01
N PHE A 84 14.23 6.10 -7.26
CA PHE A 84 12.98 5.54 -7.77
C PHE A 84 11.81 5.84 -6.83
N LEU A 85 11.91 5.50 -5.54
CA LEU A 85 10.85 5.76 -4.55
C LEU A 85 10.56 7.26 -4.39
N THR A 86 11.60 8.10 -4.50
CA THR A 86 11.45 9.56 -4.49
C THR A 86 10.65 10.04 -5.69
N ALA A 87 10.98 9.55 -6.90
CA ALA A 87 10.25 9.89 -8.12
C ALA A 87 8.80 9.39 -8.09
N THR A 88 8.55 8.18 -7.57
CA THR A 88 7.21 7.64 -7.31
C THR A 88 6.42 8.60 -6.42
N GLY A 89 6.96 8.99 -5.27
CA GLY A 89 6.30 9.91 -4.36
C GLY A 89 6.05 11.31 -4.94
N GLN A 90 7.00 11.85 -5.71
CA GLN A 90 6.86 13.14 -6.39
C GLN A 90 5.84 13.13 -7.53
N THR A 91 5.52 11.96 -8.05
CA THR A 91 4.55 11.76 -9.13
C THR A 91 3.12 11.65 -8.61
N CYS A 92 2.95 11.36 -7.31
CA CYS A 92 1.64 11.36 -6.68
C CYS A 92 1.00 12.77 -6.70
N THR A 93 -0.28 12.81 -7.00
CA THR A 93 -1.15 14.01 -6.96
C THR A 93 -2.47 13.65 -6.28
N ASP A 94 -3.36 14.63 -6.08
CA ASP A 94 -4.69 14.39 -5.49
C ASP A 94 -5.55 13.39 -6.30
N ILE A 95 -5.26 13.25 -7.60
CA ILE A 95 -5.97 12.35 -8.51
C ILE A 95 -5.13 11.16 -8.98
N ARG A 96 -3.86 11.08 -8.57
CA ARG A 96 -2.94 10.02 -8.99
C ARG A 96 -2.16 9.49 -7.80
N GLN A 97 -2.41 8.22 -7.44
CA GLN A 97 -1.68 7.54 -6.37
C GLN A 97 -0.64 6.57 -6.91
N GLU A 98 0.56 7.07 -7.19
CA GLU A 98 1.63 6.27 -7.80
C GLU A 98 2.12 5.13 -6.90
N PHE A 99 2.03 5.27 -5.57
CA PHE A 99 2.34 4.16 -4.66
C PHE A 99 1.31 3.02 -4.71
N ILE A 100 0.04 3.32 -5.01
CA ILE A 100 -0.98 2.29 -5.27
C ILE A 100 -0.67 1.58 -6.60
N LEU A 101 -0.33 2.34 -7.64
CA LEU A 101 0.06 1.76 -8.93
C LEU A 101 1.33 0.91 -8.83
N LEU A 102 2.32 1.35 -8.03
CA LEU A 102 3.51 0.55 -7.75
C LEU A 102 3.16 -0.75 -6.99
N SER A 103 2.19 -0.69 -6.07
CA SER A 103 1.64 -1.87 -5.40
C SER A 103 1.01 -2.84 -6.39
N ASP A 104 0.28 -2.34 -7.40
CA ASP A 104 -0.29 -3.17 -8.48
C ASP A 104 0.80 -3.85 -9.32
N VAL A 105 1.87 -3.13 -9.68
CA VAL A 105 3.02 -3.69 -10.43
C VAL A 105 3.68 -4.85 -9.68
N PHE A 106 3.80 -4.75 -8.35
CA PHE A 106 4.33 -5.83 -7.52
C PHE A 106 3.30 -6.89 -7.13
N GLY A 107 2.03 -6.75 -7.53
CA GLY A 107 0.94 -7.65 -7.17
C GLY A 107 0.52 -7.60 -5.69
N VAL A 108 0.96 -6.58 -4.95
CA VAL A 108 0.70 -6.44 -3.51
C VAL A 108 -0.77 -6.15 -3.24
N SER A 109 -1.40 -5.30 -4.05
CA SER A 109 -2.83 -4.96 -3.93
C SER A 109 -3.71 -6.19 -4.12
N ALA A 110 -3.46 -6.98 -5.16
CA ALA A 110 -4.17 -8.23 -5.42
C ALA A 110 -3.95 -9.26 -4.31
N LEU A 111 -2.73 -9.36 -3.77
CA LEU A 111 -2.43 -10.25 -2.64
C LEU A 111 -3.17 -9.83 -1.36
N VAL A 112 -3.22 -8.53 -1.06
CA VAL A 112 -3.97 -8.01 0.09
C VAL A 112 -5.46 -8.32 -0.07
N ASP A 113 -6.04 -8.04 -1.24
CA ASP A 113 -7.46 -8.31 -1.52
C ASP A 113 -7.80 -9.80 -1.36
N ALA A 114 -6.97 -10.70 -1.89
CA ALA A 114 -7.19 -12.13 -1.77
C ALA A 114 -7.11 -12.67 -0.33
N ILE A 115 -6.29 -12.04 0.52
CA ILE A 115 -6.17 -12.40 1.95
C ILE A 115 -7.37 -11.87 2.75
N ASP A 116 -7.81 -10.65 2.47
CA ASP A 116 -8.87 -9.97 3.23
C ASP A 116 -10.29 -10.43 2.78
N HIS A 117 -10.43 -10.76 1.51
CA HIS A 117 -11.68 -11.19 0.87
C HIS A 117 -11.57 -12.58 0.23
N PRO A 118 -11.28 -13.65 1.01
CA PRO A 118 -11.16 -14.99 0.47
C PRO A 118 -12.50 -15.43 -0.13
N LYS A 119 -12.44 -16.08 -1.29
CA LYS A 119 -13.62 -16.63 -1.97
C LYS A 119 -14.40 -17.56 -1.03
N VAL A 120 -15.71 -17.35 -0.94
CA VAL A 120 -16.61 -18.17 -0.11
C VAL A 120 -17.49 -19.05 -0.99
N GLY A 121 -17.20 -20.34 -1.00
CA GLY A 121 -17.99 -21.32 -1.76
C GLY A 121 -18.04 -21.00 -3.26
N ASN A 122 -19.24 -20.76 -3.77
CA ASN A 122 -19.48 -20.46 -5.18
C ASN A 122 -19.59 -18.95 -5.46
N SER A 123 -19.10 -18.08 -4.57
CA SER A 123 -19.07 -16.63 -4.84
C SER A 123 -18.20 -16.31 -6.05
N THR A 124 -18.52 -15.20 -6.73
CA THR A 124 -17.62 -14.61 -7.72
C THR A 124 -16.28 -14.26 -7.06
N GLU A 125 -15.18 -14.43 -7.80
CA GLU A 125 -13.84 -14.04 -7.33
C GLU A 125 -13.72 -12.51 -7.32
N ALA A 126 -13.18 -11.97 -6.23
CA ALA A 126 -12.86 -10.55 -6.13
C ALA A 126 -11.57 -10.24 -6.88
N THR A 127 -11.40 -8.97 -7.23
CA THR A 127 -10.17 -8.41 -7.77
C THR A 127 -10.03 -6.97 -7.30
N VAL A 128 -8.85 -6.39 -7.49
CA VAL A 128 -8.55 -5.00 -7.16
C VAL A 128 -9.50 -4.03 -7.87
N LEU A 129 -9.91 -2.97 -7.16
CA LEU A 129 -10.76 -1.91 -7.70
C LEU A 129 -10.06 -1.11 -8.82
N GLY A 130 -8.74 -0.92 -8.71
CA GLY A 130 -8.00 -0.01 -9.57
C GLY A 130 -8.25 1.48 -9.24
N PRO A 131 -7.53 2.40 -9.90
CA PRO A 131 -7.48 3.81 -9.52
C PRO A 131 -8.60 4.68 -10.14
N PHE A 132 -9.43 4.11 -11.02
CA PHE A 132 -10.34 4.87 -11.89
C PHE A 132 -11.81 4.84 -11.45
N PHE A 133 -12.11 4.22 -10.31
CA PHE A 133 -13.45 4.29 -9.73
C PHE A 133 -13.76 5.73 -9.27
N THR A 134 -14.97 6.20 -9.58
CA THR A 134 -15.49 7.47 -9.09
C THR A 134 -16.89 7.27 -8.50
N GLU A 135 -17.24 8.08 -7.50
CA GLU A 135 -18.54 7.99 -6.81
C GLU A 135 -19.68 8.71 -7.56
N ASP A 136 -19.38 9.43 -8.64
CA ASP A 136 -20.29 10.29 -9.40
C ASP A 136 -20.86 9.62 -10.66
N ALA A 137 -20.93 8.28 -10.67
CA ALA A 137 -21.57 7.52 -11.73
C ALA A 137 -23.07 7.87 -11.85
N HIS A 138 -23.57 7.90 -13.09
CA HIS A 138 -25.00 8.13 -13.34
C HIS A 138 -25.78 6.82 -13.22
N ASP A 139 -26.89 6.84 -12.50
CA ASP A 139 -27.85 5.73 -12.48
C ASP A 139 -28.53 5.58 -13.83
N ILE A 140 -28.50 4.36 -14.37
CA ILE A 140 -29.22 4.00 -15.61
C ILE A 140 -30.18 2.84 -15.37
N GLN A 141 -31.21 2.74 -16.20
CA GLN A 141 -32.19 1.66 -16.15
C GLN A 141 -31.66 0.37 -16.79
N HIS A 142 -32.26 -0.76 -16.43
CA HIS A 142 -31.89 -2.06 -16.99
C HIS A 142 -32.02 -2.08 -18.52
N GLY A 143 -30.92 -2.37 -19.20
CA GLY A 143 -30.85 -2.43 -20.66
C GLY A 143 -30.44 -1.11 -21.35
N GLU A 144 -30.20 -0.05 -20.58
CA GLU A 144 -29.59 1.17 -21.10
C GLU A 144 -28.08 1.00 -21.34
N SER A 145 -27.49 1.93 -22.09
CA SER A 145 -26.08 1.91 -22.48
C SER A 145 -25.25 2.80 -21.56
N ILE A 146 -24.08 2.32 -21.12
CA ILE A 146 -23.04 3.14 -20.50
C ILE A 146 -22.02 3.67 -21.53
N ALA A 147 -22.09 3.20 -22.77
CA ALA A 147 -21.08 3.48 -23.78
C ALA A 147 -21.06 4.97 -24.16
N SER A 148 -19.86 5.53 -24.27
CA SER A 148 -19.68 6.82 -24.90
C SER A 148 -19.80 6.67 -26.43
N GLU A 149 -20.68 7.48 -27.03
CA GLU A 149 -20.98 7.39 -28.46
C GLU A 149 -19.74 7.64 -29.34
N ASN A 150 -19.49 6.74 -30.30
CA ASN A 150 -18.33 6.75 -31.21
C ASN A 150 -16.96 6.63 -30.52
N LYS A 151 -16.92 5.97 -29.35
CA LYS A 151 -15.71 5.78 -28.55
C LYS A 151 -15.29 4.31 -28.38
N GLY A 152 -15.72 3.47 -29.32
CA GLY A 152 -15.43 2.03 -29.34
C GLY A 152 -16.49 1.25 -30.11
N ASP A 153 -16.28 -0.07 -30.18
CA ASP A 153 -17.27 -1.00 -30.71
C ASP A 153 -18.31 -1.36 -29.65
N TYR A 154 -19.57 -1.53 -30.04
CA TYR A 154 -20.62 -1.90 -29.08
C TYR A 154 -20.43 -3.33 -28.56
N LEU A 155 -20.46 -3.47 -27.23
CA LEU A 155 -20.48 -4.74 -26.52
C LEU A 155 -21.81 -4.91 -25.77
N TYR A 156 -22.47 -6.06 -25.98
CA TYR A 156 -23.65 -6.42 -25.21
C TYR A 156 -23.27 -7.33 -24.04
N VAL A 157 -23.50 -6.84 -22.81
CA VAL A 157 -23.25 -7.59 -21.57
C VAL A 157 -24.57 -7.90 -20.88
N SER A 158 -24.76 -9.16 -20.46
CA SER A 158 -25.95 -9.57 -19.70
C SER A 158 -25.59 -10.64 -18.66
N GLY A 159 -26.34 -10.68 -17.56
CA GLY A 159 -26.05 -11.58 -16.45
C GLY A 159 -27.19 -11.67 -15.43
N LYS A 160 -26.95 -12.41 -14.35
CA LYS A 160 -27.85 -12.52 -13.19
C LYS A 160 -27.04 -12.37 -11.92
N VAL A 161 -27.57 -11.62 -10.96
CA VAL A 161 -27.02 -11.59 -9.60
C VAL A 161 -27.73 -12.67 -8.78
N VAL A 162 -26.95 -13.62 -8.27
CA VAL A 162 -27.45 -14.74 -7.45
C VAL A 162 -26.62 -14.86 -6.18
N GLY A 163 -27.25 -15.34 -5.11
CA GLY A 163 -26.56 -15.67 -3.87
C GLY A 163 -25.81 -16.99 -3.94
N SER A 164 -25.10 -17.33 -2.86
CA SER A 164 -24.20 -18.50 -2.79
C SER A 164 -24.89 -19.85 -3.00
N LYS A 165 -26.22 -19.93 -2.86
CA LYS A 165 -27.02 -21.15 -3.10
C LYS A 165 -27.80 -21.08 -4.42
N GLY A 166 -27.54 -20.07 -5.27
CA GLY A 166 -28.16 -19.88 -6.57
C GLY A 166 -29.50 -19.15 -6.54
N GLU A 167 -29.94 -18.65 -5.39
CA GLU A 167 -31.13 -17.83 -5.24
C GLU A 167 -30.96 -16.46 -5.91
N PRO A 168 -31.95 -15.94 -6.66
CA PRO A 168 -31.86 -14.61 -7.24
C PRO A 168 -31.79 -13.51 -6.17
N VAL A 169 -30.93 -12.50 -6.38
CA VAL A 169 -30.87 -11.31 -5.54
C VAL A 169 -31.61 -10.16 -6.25
N ALA A 170 -32.83 -9.87 -5.80
CA ALA A 170 -33.63 -8.79 -6.36
C ALA A 170 -33.07 -7.41 -5.96
N ASN A 171 -33.17 -6.43 -6.85
CA ASN A 171 -32.77 -5.04 -6.63
C ASN A 171 -31.29 -4.85 -6.25
N ALA A 172 -30.42 -5.79 -6.63
CA ALA A 172 -28.98 -5.57 -6.52
C ALA A 172 -28.55 -4.39 -7.41
N ILE A 173 -27.70 -3.53 -6.86
CA ILE A 173 -27.04 -2.44 -7.60
C ILE A 173 -25.77 -3.03 -8.22
N VAL A 174 -25.51 -2.69 -9.48
CA VAL A 174 -24.31 -3.09 -10.22
C VAL A 174 -23.65 -1.83 -10.76
N ASP A 175 -22.54 -1.45 -10.14
CA ASP A 175 -21.67 -0.39 -10.65
C ASP A 175 -20.68 -0.98 -11.65
N THR A 176 -20.46 -0.27 -12.75
CA THR A 176 -19.55 -0.71 -13.81
C THR A 176 -18.89 0.48 -14.48
N TRP A 177 -17.63 0.31 -14.88
CA TRP A 177 -16.85 1.29 -15.63
C TRP A 177 -15.86 0.55 -16.53
N GLU A 178 -15.46 1.20 -17.61
CA GLU A 178 -14.44 0.71 -18.54
C GLU A 178 -13.77 1.90 -19.24
N THR A 179 -12.64 1.65 -19.90
CA THR A 179 -11.96 2.64 -20.75
C THR A 179 -12.65 2.77 -22.10
N ASP A 180 -12.33 3.84 -22.83
CA ASP A 180 -12.73 3.95 -24.24
C ASP A 180 -11.72 3.27 -25.18
N ASP A 181 -11.88 3.47 -26.49
CA ASP A 181 -10.98 2.91 -27.51
C ASP A 181 -9.52 3.41 -27.47
N GLN A 182 -9.21 4.42 -26.65
CA GLN A 182 -7.86 4.93 -26.42
C GLN A 182 -7.21 4.38 -25.13
N GLY A 183 -7.93 3.60 -24.33
CA GLY A 183 -7.48 3.11 -23.01
C GLY A 183 -7.55 4.17 -21.92
#